data_AF-A0A1V5A1D2-F1
#
_entry.id   AF-A0A1V5A1D2-F1
#
_cell.length_a   1.000
_cell.length_b   1.000
_cell.length_c   1.000
_cell.angle_alpha   90.00
_cell.angle_beta   90.00
_cell.angle_gamma   90.00
#
_symmetry.space_group_name_H-M   'P 1'
#
loop_
_entity.id
_entity.type
_entity.pdbx_description
1 polymer ?
#
loop_
_entity_poly.entity_id
_entity_poly.type
_entity_poly.pdbx_seq_one_letter_code
_entity_poly.pdbx_strand_id
1 'polypeptide(L)'
;MLVYDMQALAVHFSLPAGSEDRPRRVVSIAELIGMITQAQRQTGSKWRRYYLAHRERELARQKAYRATHREEVREYNRHYHRSRKQRRTAAPGQAVLVQEAAKCSM
;
A
#
# COMPACT_ATOMS: atom_id res chain seq x y z
N MET A 1 -8.73 30.40 -3.42
CA MET A 1 -7.31 30.71 -3.13
C MET A 1 -7.25 31.34 -1.76
N LEU A 2 -6.45 30.79 -0.84
CA LEU A 2 -6.18 31.41 0.45
C LEU A 2 -4.84 32.13 0.32
N VAL A 3 -4.82 33.43 0.59
CA VAL A 3 -3.60 34.26 0.56
C VAL A 3 -3.49 34.96 1.89
N TYR A 4 -2.30 34.92 2.48
CA TYR A 4 -1.98 35.75 3.63
C TYR A 4 -1.17 36.95 3.15
N ASP A 5 -1.71 38.14 3.33
CA ASP A 5 -1.00 39.38 3.07
C ASP A 5 -0.17 39.75 4.30
N MET A 6 1.16 39.69 4.15
CA MET A 6 2.11 40.01 5.21
C MET A 6 2.21 41.51 5.50
N GLN A 7 1.86 42.39 4.54
CA GLN A 7 1.90 43.84 4.74
C GLN A 7 0.68 44.32 5.54
N ALA A 8 -0.49 43.79 5.22
CA ALA A 8 -1.73 44.08 5.93
C ALA A 8 -1.95 43.20 7.17
N LEU A 9 -1.13 42.16 7.37
CA LEU A 9 -1.32 41.10 8.38
C LEU A 9 -2.74 40.50 8.33
N ALA A 10 -3.25 40.29 7.11
CA ALA A 10 -4.64 39.92 6.86
C ALA A 10 -4.75 38.65 6.00
N VAL A 11 -5.77 37.83 6.27
CA VAL A 11 -6.08 36.63 5.49
C VAL A 11 -7.15 36.97 4.46
N HIS A 12 -6.83 36.80 3.18
CA HIS A 12 -7.78 36.89 2.09
C HIS A 12 -8.15 35.49 1.61
N PHE A 13 -9.44 35.17 1.65
CA PHE A 13 -9.97 33.92 1.12
C PHE A 13 -10.87 34.19 -0.07
N SER A 14 -10.40 33.81 -1.26
CA SER A 14 -11.18 33.86 -2.49
C SER A 14 -11.81 32.50 -2.77
N LEU A 15 -13.13 32.45 -2.85
CA LEU A 15 -13.85 31.27 -3.31
C LEU A 15 -13.56 31.00 -4.80
N PRO A 16 -13.47 29.74 -5.25
CA PRO A 16 -13.33 29.43 -6.67
C PRO A 16 -14.59 29.86 -7.45
N ALA A 17 -14.39 30.40 -8.65
CA ALA A 17 -15.49 30.83 -9.53
C ALA A 17 -16.49 29.68 -9.79
N GLY A 18 -17.79 29.97 -9.72
CA GLY A 18 -18.86 28.96 -9.86
C GLY A 18 -19.21 28.19 -8.58
N SER A 19 -18.74 28.63 -7.41
CA SER A 19 -19.12 28.06 -6.10
C SER A 19 -20.25 28.82 -5.38
N GLU A 20 -20.73 29.93 -5.94
CA GLU A 20 -21.83 30.76 -5.42
C GLU A 20 -23.13 29.95 -5.23
N ASP A 21 -23.43 29.03 -6.17
CA ASP A 21 -24.65 28.23 -6.19
C ASP A 21 -24.58 26.93 -5.36
N ARG A 22 -23.42 26.63 -4.76
CA ARG A 22 -23.29 25.40 -3.95
C ARG A 22 -23.93 25.61 -2.58
N PRO A 23 -24.91 24.78 -2.17
CA PRO A 23 -25.50 24.89 -0.86
C PRO A 23 -24.43 24.71 0.21
N ARG A 24 -24.30 25.72 1.08
CA ARG A 24 -23.39 25.66 2.23
C ARG A 24 -23.96 24.69 3.24
N ARG A 25 -23.13 23.73 3.67
CA ARG A 25 -23.50 22.76 4.70
C ARG A 25 -22.61 22.96 5.91
N VAL A 26 -23.22 23.18 7.07
CA VAL A 26 -22.52 23.15 8.35
C VAL A 26 -22.41 21.69 8.78
N VAL A 27 -21.19 21.24 9.07
CA VAL A 27 -20.89 19.88 9.52
C VAL A 27 -19.89 19.96 10.66
N SER A 28 -19.91 18.96 11.54
CA SER A 28 -18.86 18.78 12.52
C SER A 28 -17.53 18.39 11.84
N ILE A 29 -16.41 18.63 12.52
CA ILE A 29 -15.08 18.25 12.03
C ILE A 29 -15.01 16.72 11.78
N ALA A 30 -15.61 15.92 12.67
CA ALA A 30 -15.64 14.46 12.53
C ALA A 30 -16.38 14.01 11.25
N GLU A 31 -17.55 14.60 10.98
CA GLU A 31 -18.30 14.33 9.76
C GLU A 31 -17.52 14.76 8.51
N LEU A 32 -16.87 15.93 8.55
CA LEU A 32 -16.04 16.41 7.43
C LEU A 32 -14.89 15.44 7.13
N ILE A 33 -14.20 14.94 8.16
CA ILE A 33 -13.14 13.92 8.00
C ILE A 33 -13.71 12.65 7.36
N GLY A 34 -14.90 12.21 7.80
CA GLY A 34 -15.62 11.08 7.20
C GLY A 34 -15.94 11.30 5.72
N MET A 35 -16.45 12.48 5.36
CA MET A 35 -16.77 12.85 3.98
C MET A 35 -15.52 12.88 3.09
N ILE A 36 -14.42 13.49 3.56
CA ILE A 36 -13.16 13.57 2.82
C ILE A 36 -12.58 12.17 2.59
N THR A 37 -12.53 11.33 3.63
CA THR A 37 -12.02 9.95 3.51
C THR A 37 -12.88 9.11 2.56
N GLN A 38 -14.20 9.27 2.58
CA GLN A 38 -15.09 8.61 1.64
C GLN A 38 -14.89 9.11 0.20
N ALA A 39 -14.74 10.42 -0.01
CA ALA A 39 -14.46 11.00 -1.32
C ALA A 39 -13.14 10.46 -1.88
N GLN A 40 -12.06 10.47 -1.09
CA GLN A 40 -10.75 9.91 -1.48
C GLN A 40 -10.81 8.43 -1.85
N ARG A 41 -11.65 7.63 -1.18
CA ARG A 41 -11.90 6.24 -1.57
C ARG A 41 -12.54 6.13 -2.94
N GLN A 42 -13.31 7.11 -3.40
CA GLN A 42 -13.99 7.10 -4.69
C GLN A 42 -13.13 7.69 -5.83
N THR A 43 -12.26 8.65 -5.53
CA THR A 43 -11.40 9.32 -6.54
C THR A 43 -10.22 8.47 -7.01
N GLY A 44 -9.96 7.32 -6.39
CA GLY A 44 -8.89 6.42 -6.79
C GLY A 44 -9.17 5.64 -8.09
N SER A 45 -8.09 5.20 -8.74
CA SER A 45 -8.17 4.25 -9.87
C SER A 45 -9.03 3.03 -9.52
N LYS A 46 -9.67 2.41 -10.54
CA LYS A 46 -10.56 1.24 -10.35
C LYS A 46 -9.89 0.12 -9.54
N TRP A 47 -8.60 -0.13 -9.79
CA TRP A 47 -7.83 -1.15 -9.06
C TRP A 47 -7.66 -0.81 -7.57
N ARG A 48 -7.44 0.46 -7.22
CA ARG A 48 -7.23 0.89 -5.83
C ARG A 48 -8.51 0.77 -5.02
N ARG A 49 -9.66 1.09 -5.65
CA ARG A 49 -10.99 0.89 -5.09
C ARG A 49 -11.27 -0.58 -4.80
N TYR A 50 -11.00 -1.45 -5.79
CA TYR A 50 -11.13 -2.89 -5.64
C TYR A 50 -10.24 -3.42 -4.50
N TYR A 51 -8.96 -3.01 -4.46
CA TYR A 51 -8.04 -3.41 -3.41
C TYR A 51 -8.53 -2.99 -2.01
N LEU A 52 -8.91 -1.72 -1.81
CA LEU A 52 -9.35 -1.23 -0.51
C LEU A 52 -10.62 -1.95 -0.01
N ALA A 53 -11.57 -2.24 -0.91
CA ALA A 53 -12.79 -2.95 -0.56
C ALA A 53 -12.54 -4.42 -0.13
N HIS A 54 -11.50 -5.06 -0.67
CA HIS A 54 -11.21 -6.48 -0.41
C HIS A 54 -10.01 -6.72 0.50
N ARG A 55 -9.29 -5.65 0.88
CA ARG A 55 -8.04 -5.73 1.64
C ARG A 55 -8.19 -6.54 2.92
N GLU A 56 -9.23 -6.26 3.70
CA GLU A 56 -9.45 -6.94 4.98
C GLU A 56 -9.74 -8.43 4.80
N ARG A 57 -10.55 -8.78 3.78
CA ARG A 57 -10.86 -10.17 3.43
C ARG A 57 -9.60 -10.93 3.03
N GLU A 58 -8.76 -10.33 2.19
CA GLU A 58 -7.51 -10.96 1.75
C GLU A 58 -6.49 -11.09 2.89
N LEU A 59 -6.39 -10.09 3.78
CA LEU A 59 -5.56 -10.17 4.98
C LEU A 59 -6.04 -11.28 5.94
N ALA A 60 -7.36 -11.39 6.14
CA ALA A 60 -7.94 -12.44 6.97
C ALA A 60 -7.65 -13.84 6.38
N ARG A 61 -7.83 -14.00 5.06
CA ARG A 61 -7.51 -15.23 4.34
C ARG A 61 -6.04 -15.61 4.49
N GLN A 62 -5.13 -14.66 4.28
CA GLN A 62 -3.68 -14.91 4.44
C GLN A 62 -3.33 -15.28 5.88
N LYS A 63 -3.93 -14.62 6.87
CA LYS A 63 -3.72 -14.93 8.29
C LYS A 63 -4.19 -16.34 8.62
N ALA A 64 -5.37 -16.72 8.14
CA ALA A 64 -5.92 -18.07 8.32
C ALA A 64 -5.00 -19.12 7.69
N TYR A 65 -4.57 -18.91 6.44
CA TYR A 65 -3.66 -19.82 5.75
C TYR A 65 -2.33 -19.99 6.49
N ARG A 66 -1.72 -18.89 6.96
CA ARG A 66 -0.47 -18.95 7.74
C ARG A 66 -0.64 -19.62 9.10
N ALA A 67 -1.81 -19.53 9.71
CA ALA A 67 -2.11 -20.20 10.97
C ALA A 67 -2.21 -21.71 10.78
N THR A 68 -2.83 -22.17 9.69
CA THR A 68 -3.01 -23.60 9.40
C THR A 68 -1.76 -24.26 8.80
N HIS A 69 -0.98 -23.55 7.97
CA HIS A 69 0.19 -24.08 7.27
C HIS A 69 1.51 -23.54 7.86
N ARG A 70 1.56 -23.39 9.18
CA ARG A 70 2.67 -22.69 9.86
C ARG A 70 4.03 -23.34 9.60
N GLU A 71 4.10 -24.67 9.61
CA GLU A 71 5.35 -25.42 9.39
C GLU A 71 5.81 -25.39 7.94
N GLU A 72 4.90 -25.55 6.98
CA GLU A 72 5.21 -25.44 5.55
C GLU A 72 5.76 -24.06 5.20
N VAL A 73 5.13 -22.99 5.72
CA VAL A 73 5.62 -21.61 5.54
C VAL A 73 7.00 -21.42 6.19
N ARG A 74 7.24 -22.01 7.37
CA ARG A 74 8.56 -21.96 8.02
C ARG A 74 9.62 -22.69 7.20
N GLU A 75 9.32 -23.86 6.69
CA GLU A 75 10.23 -24.66 5.87
C GLU A 75 10.57 -23.94 4.56
N TYR A 76 9.56 -23.44 3.85
CA TYR A 76 9.74 -22.61 2.67
C TYR A 76 10.66 -21.42 2.95
N ASN A 77 10.40 -20.68 4.05
CA ASN A 77 11.22 -19.53 4.41
C ASN A 77 12.66 -19.93 4.75
N ARG A 78 12.87 -21.03 5.48
CA ARG A 78 14.22 -21.57 5.77
C ARG A 78 14.96 -21.89 4.48
N HIS A 79 14.30 -22.57 3.54
CA HIS A 79 14.89 -22.90 2.23
C HIS A 79 15.22 -21.64 1.43
N TYR A 80 14.29 -20.69 1.33
CA TYR A 80 14.49 -19.42 0.64
C TYR A 80 15.69 -18.64 1.19
N HIS A 81 15.79 -18.50 2.52
CA HIS A 81 16.90 -17.80 3.16
C HIS A 81 18.24 -18.53 2.97
N ARG A 82 18.25 -19.86 3.06
CA ARG A 82 19.45 -20.68 2.81
C ARG A 82 19.96 -20.48 1.38
N SER A 83 19.08 -20.64 0.39
CA SER A 83 19.41 -20.47 -1.03
C SER A 83 19.91 -19.05 -1.33
N ARG A 84 19.24 -18.03 -0.78
CA ARG A 84 19.66 -16.64 -0.94
C ARG A 84 21.01 -16.35 -0.31
N LYS A 85 21.30 -16.92 0.86
CA LYS A 85 22.61 -16.81 1.53
C LYS A 85 23.70 -17.43 0.66
N GLN A 86 23.48 -18.65 0.16
CA GLN A 86 24.41 -19.35 -0.73
C GLN A 86 24.71 -18.55 -2.01
N ARG A 87 23.68 -17.98 -2.66
CA ARG A 87 23.84 -17.12 -3.84
C ARG A 87 24.66 -15.86 -3.57
N ARG A 88 24.59 -15.31 -2.35
CA ARG A 88 25.38 -14.12 -1.98
C ARG A 88 26.84 -14.46 -1.66
N THR A 89 27.11 -15.65 -1.12
CA THR A 89 28.47 -16.10 -0.79
C THR A 89 29.21 -16.71 -1.97
N ALA A 90 28.50 -17.20 -2.99
CA ALA A 90 29.12 -17.68 -4.22
C ALA A 90 29.56 -16.48 -5.08
N ALA A 91 30.84 -16.45 -5.46
CA ALA A 91 31.35 -15.50 -6.44
C ALA A 91 30.56 -15.63 -7.77
N PRO A 92 30.35 -14.54 -8.53
CA PRO A 92 29.63 -14.61 -9.81
C PRO A 92 30.43 -15.51 -10.76
N GLY A 93 29.97 -16.75 -10.92
CA GLY A 93 30.66 -17.83 -11.65
C GLY A 93 30.50 -19.21 -11.00
N GLN A 94 30.64 -19.32 -9.68
CA GLN A 94 30.47 -20.61 -8.95
C GLN A 94 29.00 -20.98 -8.73
N ALA A 95 28.10 -20.00 -8.65
CA ALA A 95 26.66 -20.22 -8.48
C ALA A 95 26.00 -20.91 -9.70
N VAL A 96 26.62 -20.83 -10.89
CA VAL A 96 26.17 -21.50 -12.11
C VAL A 96 26.57 -22.98 -12.07
N LEU A 97 27.84 -23.27 -11.73
CA LEU A 97 28.35 -24.63 -11.59
C LEU A 97 27.60 -25.46 -10.53
N VAL A 98 27.20 -24.85 -9.40
CA VAL A 98 26.40 -25.53 -8.37
C VAL A 98 24.98 -25.87 -8.85
N GLN A 99 24.38 -25.03 -9.71
CA GLN A 99 23.06 -25.30 -10.28
C GLN A 99 23.10 -26.37 -11.39
N GLU A 100 24.20 -26.47 -12.12
CA GLU A 100 24.40 -27.50 -13.15
C GLU A 100 24.72 -28.86 -12.52
N ALA A 101 25.60 -28.90 -11.51
CA ALA A 101 25.91 -30.13 -10.78
C ALA A 101 24.70 -30.74 -10.06
N ALA A 102 23.80 -29.91 -9.53
CA ALA A 102 22.56 -30.38 -8.88
C ALA A 102 21.50 -30.91 -9.88
N LYS A 103 21.59 -30.56 -11.17
CA LYS A 103 20.71 -31.07 -12.23
C LYS A 103 21.24 -32.38 -12.82
N CYS A 104 22.55 -32.61 -12.80
CA CYS A 104 23.19 -33.81 -13.34
C CYS A 104 23.24 -35.00 -12.36
N SER A 105 22.68 -34.87 -11.15
CA SER A 105 22.60 -35.95 -10.16
C SER A 105 21.19 -36.53 -9.96
N MET A 106 20.26 -36.28 -10.90
CA MET A 106 19.02 -37.04 -11.09
C MET A 106 19.21 -38.02 -12.24
#